data_AF-A0A1Q3R7M8-F1
#
_entry.id   AF-A0A1Q3R7M8-F1
#
_cell.length_a   1.000
_cell.length_b   1.000
_cell.length_c   1.000
_cell.angle_alpha   90.00
_cell.angle_beta   90.00
_cell.angle_gamma   90.00
#
_symmetry.space_group_name_H-M   'P 1'
#
loop_
_entity.id
_entity.type
_entity.pdbx_description
1 polymer ?
#
loop_
_entity_poly.entity_id
_entity_poly.type
_entity_poly.pdbx_seq_one_letter_code
_entity_poly.pdbx_strand_id
1 'polypeptide(L)'
;MDGVALVKALRAASEGLNRDTPVIMMSANPDAAGIAGARDAGVTEFLRKPFATQHVETRLVSIMTAPRTFIEAKAFVGPDRRRKRVDYKGGERRSRG
;
A
#
# COMPACT_ATOMS: atom_id res chain seq x y z
N MET A 1 -16.71 -4.37 9.77
CA MET A 1 -15.64 -3.66 9.03
C MET A 1 -14.58 -4.68 8.68
N ASP A 2 -14.22 -4.82 7.40
CA ASP A 2 -13.10 -5.70 6.99
C ASP A 2 -11.76 -4.93 7.00
N GLY A 3 -10.65 -5.65 6.78
CA GLY A 3 -9.32 -5.04 6.82
C GLY A 3 -9.08 -3.99 5.73
N VAL A 4 -9.71 -4.12 4.56
CA VAL A 4 -9.57 -3.16 3.46
C VAL A 4 -10.31 -1.86 3.80
N ALA A 5 -11.53 -1.97 4.32
CA ALA A 5 -12.32 -0.84 4.79
C ALA A 5 -11.63 -0.08 5.93
N LEU A 6 -11.00 -0.81 6.87
CA LEU A 6 -10.21 -0.22 7.95
C LEU A 6 -9.05 0.63 7.40
N VAL A 7 -8.30 0.10 6.44
CA VAL A 7 -7.18 0.84 5.84
C VAL A 7 -7.69 2.07 5.08
N LYS A 8 -8.79 1.96 4.32
CA LYS A 8 -9.40 3.13 3.68
C LYS A 8 -9.78 4.22 4.68
N ALA A 9 -10.37 3.83 5.82
CA ALA A 9 -10.71 4.77 6.89
C ALA A 9 -9.46 5.41 7.49
N LEU A 10 -8.40 4.64 7.76
CA LEU A 10 -7.12 5.15 8.22
C LEU A 10 -6.53 6.17 7.23
N ARG A 11 -6.55 5.90 5.93
CA ARG A 11 -6.00 6.80 4.90
C ARG A 11 -6.89 8.02 4.64
N ALA A 12 -8.18 7.96 4.98
CA ALA A 12 -9.11 9.09 4.84
C ALA A 12 -9.17 9.99 6.08
N ALA A 13 -8.59 9.58 7.21
CA ALA A 13 -8.68 10.32 8.47
C ALA A 13 -8.05 11.72 8.35
N SER A 14 -8.80 12.75 8.71
CA SER A 14 -8.33 14.14 8.65
C SER A 14 -7.63 14.60 9.93
N GLU A 15 -7.95 13.99 11.07
CA GLU A 15 -7.47 14.42 12.39
C GLU A 15 -7.15 13.22 13.31
N GLY A 16 -6.15 13.37 14.16
CA GLY A 16 -5.82 12.45 15.26
C GLY A 16 -5.16 11.12 14.87
N LEU A 17 -5.22 10.69 13.60
CA LEU A 17 -4.63 9.45 13.12
C LEU A 17 -3.50 9.71 12.13
N ASN A 18 -2.33 9.10 12.39
CA ASN A 18 -1.20 9.16 11.47
C ASN A 18 -1.49 8.31 10.22
N ARG A 19 -1.91 8.98 9.14
CA ARG A 19 -2.20 8.37 7.83
C ARG A 19 -0.99 7.72 7.17
N ASP A 20 0.22 8.02 7.60
CA ASP A 20 1.45 7.48 7.02
C ASP A 20 1.90 6.18 7.69
N THR A 21 1.18 5.76 8.75
CA THR A 21 1.48 4.54 9.50
C THR A 21 1.57 3.34 8.55
N PRO A 22 2.71 2.61 8.54
CA PRO A 22 2.85 1.40 7.74
C PRO A 22 1.84 0.33 8.15
N VAL A 23 1.15 -0.27 7.17
CA VAL A 23 0.21 -1.36 7.40
C VAL A 23 0.67 -2.61 6.67
N ILE A 24 0.86 -3.71 7.42
CA ILE A 24 1.08 -5.04 6.86
C ILE A 24 -0.24 -5.81 6.93
N MET A 25 -0.89 -6.04 5.78
CA MET A 25 -2.12 -6.83 5.71
C MET A 25 -1.81 -8.31 5.62
N MET A 26 -2.51 -9.14 6.40
CA MET A 26 -2.24 -10.57 6.52
C MET A 26 -3.53 -11.37 6.28
N SER A 27 -3.58 -12.19 5.22
CA SER A 27 -4.78 -12.92 4.79
C SER A 27 -4.51 -14.42 4.57
N ALA A 28 -5.49 -15.29 4.88
CA ALA A 28 -5.36 -16.75 4.70
C ALA A 28 -5.49 -17.19 3.23
N ASN A 29 -6.53 -16.72 2.55
CA ASN A 29 -6.84 -17.08 1.17
C ASN A 29 -6.96 -15.84 0.28
N PRO A 30 -5.85 -15.10 0.07
CA PRO A 30 -5.88 -13.96 -0.83
C PRO A 30 -5.95 -14.43 -2.28
N ASP A 31 -6.89 -13.88 -3.04
CA ASP A 31 -6.90 -13.94 -4.49
C ASP A 31 -6.26 -12.67 -5.09
N ALA A 32 -6.05 -12.67 -6.41
CA ALA A 32 -5.43 -11.53 -7.09
C ALA A 32 -6.25 -10.24 -6.92
N ALA A 33 -7.58 -10.34 -6.94
CA ALA A 33 -8.48 -9.21 -6.75
C ALA A 33 -8.38 -8.61 -5.34
N GLY A 34 -8.34 -9.46 -4.31
CA GLY A 34 -8.17 -9.04 -2.91
C GLY A 34 -6.82 -8.38 -2.65
N ILE A 35 -5.74 -8.91 -3.24
CA ILE A 35 -4.41 -8.28 -3.16
C ILE A 35 -4.42 -6.91 -3.83
N ALA A 36 -5.03 -6.80 -5.02
CA ALA A 36 -5.14 -5.55 -5.75
C ALA A 36 -5.97 -4.52 -4.95
N GLY A 37 -7.11 -4.92 -4.41
CA GLY A 37 -7.97 -4.08 -3.57
C GLY A 37 -7.29 -3.61 -2.29
N ALA A 38 -6.52 -4.47 -1.62
CA ALA A 38 -5.71 -4.10 -0.46
C ALA A 38 -4.65 -3.04 -0.82
N ARG A 39 -3.96 -3.22 -1.95
CA ARG A 39 -2.99 -2.24 -2.46
C ARG A 39 -3.65 -0.91 -2.79
N ASP A 40 -4.81 -0.94 -3.44
CA ASP A 40 -5.57 0.26 -3.81
C ASP A 40 -6.18 0.99 -2.61
N ALA A 41 -6.39 0.28 -1.50
CA ALA A 41 -6.75 0.89 -0.22
C ALA A 41 -5.58 1.57 0.51
N GLY A 42 -4.33 1.38 0.07
CA GLY A 42 -3.15 2.01 0.67
C GLY A 42 -2.41 1.13 1.71
N VAL A 43 -2.48 -0.19 1.56
CA VAL A 43 -1.66 -1.14 2.35
C VAL A 43 -0.17 -1.01 2.00
N THR A 44 0.69 -1.07 3.02
CA THR A 44 2.15 -0.95 2.89
C THR A 44 2.81 -2.27 2.53
N GLU A 45 2.42 -3.39 3.14
CA GLU A 45 2.91 -4.71 2.73
C GLU A 45 1.81 -5.76 2.86
N PHE A 46 1.94 -6.86 2.12
CA PHE A 46 0.96 -7.95 2.13
C PHE A 46 1.62 -9.28 2.44
N LEU A 47 0.97 -10.08 3.28
CA LEU A 47 1.40 -11.41 3.69
C LEU A 47 0.26 -12.42 3.58
N ARG A 48 0.52 -13.56 2.95
CA ARG A 48 -0.38 -14.71 2.98
C ARG A 48 -0.07 -15.57 4.22
N LYS A 49 -1.10 -16.04 4.91
CA LYS A 49 -1.02 -17.05 5.99
C LYS A 49 -1.14 -18.47 5.40
N PRO A 50 -0.43 -19.48 5.94
CA PRO A 50 0.62 -19.36 6.96
C PRO A 50 1.91 -18.76 6.37
N PHE A 51 2.72 -18.13 7.21
CA PHE A 51 4.03 -17.57 6.84
C PHE A 51 5.08 -17.92 7.90
N ALA A 52 6.35 -17.98 7.51
CA ALA A 52 7.46 -18.10 8.44
C ALA A 52 7.80 -16.74 9.07
N THR A 53 8.47 -16.74 10.24
CA THR A 53 8.90 -15.51 10.93
C THR A 53 9.74 -14.60 10.04
N GLN A 54 10.66 -15.18 9.26
CA GLN A 54 11.49 -14.49 8.27
C GLN A 54 10.66 -13.65 7.29
N HIS A 55 9.44 -14.09 6.96
CA HIS A 55 8.59 -13.33 6.06
C HIS A 55 8.21 -11.99 6.68
N VAL A 56 7.82 -11.93 7.96
CA VAL A 56 7.49 -10.68 8.65
C VAL A 56 8.70 -9.78 8.76
N GLU A 57 9.84 -10.36 9.15
CA GLU A 57 11.13 -9.67 9.25
C GLU A 57 11.49 -8.95 7.94
N THR A 58 11.43 -9.63 6.79
CA THR A 58 11.72 -9.00 5.49
C THR A 58 10.82 -7.79 5.20
N ARG A 59 9.54 -7.82 5.60
CA ARG A 59 8.63 -6.67 5.37
C ARG A 59 8.97 -5.52 6.30
N LEU A 60 9.26 -5.80 7.57
CA LEU A 60 9.69 -4.77 8.52
C LEU A 60 10.98 -4.11 8.07
N VAL A 61 11.99 -4.90 7.69
CA VAL A 61 13.24 -4.39 7.13
C VAL A 61 12.97 -3.53 5.90
N SER A 62 12.17 -4.02 4.94
CA SER A 62 11.83 -3.24 3.75
C SER A 62 11.15 -1.90 4.06
N ILE A 63 10.27 -1.85 5.06
CA ILE A 63 9.60 -0.62 5.49
C ILE A 63 10.61 0.38 6.08
N MET A 64 11.59 -0.11 6.85
CA MET A 64 12.59 0.73 7.51
C MET A 64 13.70 1.20 6.56
N THR A 65 14.19 0.32 5.68
CA THR A 65 15.39 0.59 4.86
C THR A 65 15.06 1.21 3.51
N ALA A 66 13.87 0.98 2.98
CA ALA A 66 13.44 1.46 1.67
C ALA A 66 11.94 1.84 1.70
N PRO A 67 11.54 2.83 2.51
CA PRO A 67 10.15 3.23 2.62
C PRO A 67 9.63 3.68 1.26
N ARG A 68 8.44 3.19 0.89
CA ARG A 68 7.74 3.65 -0.32
C ARG A 68 7.26 5.09 -0.10
N THR A 69 7.42 5.94 -1.12
CA THR A 69 6.88 7.30 -1.08
C THR A 69 5.38 7.27 -0.80
N PHE A 70 4.94 8.10 0.14
CA PHE A 70 3.52 8.28 0.43
C PHE A 70 2.93 9.29 -0.55
N ILE A 71 1.85 8.90 -1.23
CA ILE A 71 1.21 9.69 -2.28
C ILE A 71 -0.14 10.18 -1.74
N GLU A 72 -0.34 11.49 -1.80
CA GLU A 72 -1.63 12.14 -1.57
C GLU A 72 -2.14 12.74 -2.88
N ALA A 73 -3.22 12.18 -3.40
CA ALA A 73 -3.91 12.65 -4.58
C ALA A 73 -5.42 12.53 -4.37
N LYS A 74 -6.20 13.33 -5.12
CA LYS A 74 -7.68 13.34 -5.02
C LYS A 74 -8.32 11.94 -5.08
N ALA A 75 -7.72 11.02 -5.83
CA ALA A 75 -8.24 9.66 -6.03
C ALA A 75 -7.49 8.56 -5.24
N PHE A 76 -6.43 8.89 -4.50
CA PHE A 76 -5.62 7.90 -3.79
C PHE A 76 -4.78 8.53 -2.69
N VAL A 77 -4.83 7.95 -1.49
CA VAL A 77 -3.97 8.31 -0.35
C VAL A 77 -3.31 7.03 0.16
N GLY A 78 -1.98 6.95 0.08
CA GLY A 78 -1.24 5.77 0.52
C GLY A 78 0.13 5.60 -0.12
N PRO A 79 0.84 4.50 0.19
CA PRO A 79 2.15 4.21 -0.38
C PRO A 79 2.09 4.00 -1.90
N ASP A 80 3.12 4.43 -2.65
CA ASP A 80 3.19 4.26 -4.09
C ASP A 80 2.92 2.80 -4.50
N ARG A 81 1.87 2.60 -5.29
CA ARG A 81 1.37 1.30 -5.74
C ARG A 81 2.28 0.62 -6.78
N ARG A 82 3.30 1.32 -7.28
CA ARG A 82 4.25 0.82 -8.29
C ARG A 82 5.39 0.04 -7.62
N ARG A 83 5.45 -1.28 -7.86
CA ARG A 83 6.56 -2.13 -7.36
C ARG A 83 7.74 -2.25 -8.33
N LYS A 84 7.55 -1.96 -9.62
CA LYS A 84 8.60 -1.92 -10.63
C LYS A 84 8.52 -0.58 -11.35
N ARG A 85 9.62 0.19 -11.38
CA ARG A 85 9.77 1.30 -12.33
C ARG A 85 9.99 0.65 -13.69
N VAL A 86 8.91 0.47 -14.43
CA VAL A 86 9.03 0.25 -15.88
C VAL A 86 9.30 1.63 -16.46
N ASP A 87 10.39 1.78 -17.22
CA ASP A 87 10.67 3.05 -17.88
C ASP A 87 9.45 3.44 -18.72
N TYR A 88 8.87 4.59 -18.38
CA TYR A 88 7.72 5.11 -19.08
C TYR A 88 8.19 5.60 -20.46
N LYS A 89 7.97 4.80 -21.50
CA LYS A 89 8.33 5.13 -22.89
C LYS A 89 7.29 6.00 -23.62
N GLY A 90 6.28 6.51 -22.92
CA GLY A 90 5.22 7.33 -23.53
C GLY A 90 5.54 8.82 -23.51
N GLY A 91 4.85 9.61 -24.34
CA GLY A 91 4.90 11.08 -24.28
C GLY A 91 4.31 11.63 -22.98
N GLU A 92 4.62 12.90 -22.67
CA GLU A 92 4.10 13.59 -21.49
C GLU A 92 2.56 13.73 -21.57
N ARG A 93 1.84 13.12 -20.62
CA ARG A 93 0.35 13.12 -20.58
C ARG A 93 -0.24 14.22 -19.71
N ARG A 94 0.60 14.99 -19.01
CA ARG A 94 0.15 16.12 -18.19
C ARG A 94 0.05 17.32 -19.13
N SER A 95 -1.15 17.64 -19.61
CA SER A 95 -1.38 18.96 -20.19
C SER A 95 -1.14 19.99 -19.09
N ARG A 96 -0.35 21.02 -19.36
CA ARG A 96 -0.24 22.19 -18.47
C ARG A 96 -1.66 22.69 -18.19
N GLY A 97 -2.11 22.53 -16.96
CA GLY A 97 -3.27 23.24 -16.42
C GLY A 97 -2.83 24.60 -15.94
#